data_AF-A0A847UB78-F1
#
_entry.id   AF-A0A847UB78-F1
#
_cell.length_a   1.000
_cell.length_b   1.000
_cell.length_c   1.000
_cell.angle_alpha   90.00
_cell.angle_beta   90.00
_cell.angle_gamma   90.00
#
_symmetry.space_group_name_H-M   'P 1'
#
loop_
_entity.id
_entity.type
_entity.pdbx_description
1 polymer ?
#
loop_
_entity_poly.entity_id
_entity_poly.type
_entity_poly.pdbx_seq_one_letter_code
_entity_poly.pdbx_strand_id
1 'polypeptide(L)'
;MNLEDYPGQDGMKVWLSEREVQQLLDQFEDTEQRIAAQLAVRCGLRSAEVLDVAPEHVVDTDAGTMLRVWSSAKTDKYRETPIPPNVATTIRTVGDVRGAPSDEPVVGVSTRTLRRWIADATSDLLDETDDPGWQYVGMHDLRRTWATSLRSADVDAMVVCDWGGWDDLETFLDHYRGTHSPEAQLREREKVEWL
;
A
#
# COMPACT_ATOMS: atom_id res chain seq x y z
N MET A 1 4.38 14.89 3.15
CA MET A 1 4.35 13.60 3.85
C MET A 1 4.60 13.84 5.32
N ASN A 2 4.22 12.88 6.18
CA ASN A 2 4.61 12.92 7.60
C ASN A 2 5.79 11.97 7.82
N LEU A 3 6.68 12.36 8.72
CA LEU A 3 7.89 11.63 9.10
C LEU A 3 7.94 11.48 10.61
N GLU A 4 8.38 10.31 11.09
CA GLU A 4 8.63 10.03 12.51
C GLU A 4 9.90 9.19 12.65
N ASP A 5 10.79 9.53 13.57
CA ASP A 5 12.02 8.75 13.80
C ASP A 5 11.71 7.32 14.28
N TYR A 6 12.55 6.35 13.87
CA TYR A 6 12.50 5.04 14.50
C TYR A 6 13.04 5.10 15.93
N PRO A 7 12.39 4.43 16.91
CA PRO A 7 12.93 4.34 18.26
C PRO A 7 14.30 3.63 18.28
N GLY A 8 15.36 4.38 18.55
CA GLY A 8 16.71 3.84 18.76
C GLY A 8 17.42 3.29 17.53
N GLN A 9 17.00 3.68 16.31
CA GLN A 9 17.64 3.31 15.05
C GLN A 9 17.64 4.49 14.07
N ASP A 10 18.65 4.54 13.19
CA ASP A 10 18.70 5.52 12.11
C ASP A 10 17.62 5.21 11.05
N GLY A 11 16.91 6.24 10.60
CA GLY A 11 15.86 6.18 9.59
C GLY A 11 14.53 6.73 10.08
N MET A 12 13.58 6.91 9.15
CA MET A 12 12.26 7.46 9.45
C MET A 12 11.14 6.54 8.98
N LYS A 13 10.06 6.55 9.74
CA LYS A 13 8.74 6.08 9.31
C LYS A 13 8.11 7.15 8.43
N VAL A 14 7.57 6.76 7.28
CA VAL A 14 6.89 7.69 6.37
C VAL A 14 5.39 7.39 6.28
N TRP A 15 4.60 8.45 6.15
CA TRP A 15 3.19 8.42 5.73
C TRP A 15 2.99 9.40 4.59
N LEU A 16 2.65 8.88 3.42
CA LEU A 16 2.38 9.70 2.24
C LEU A 16 0.97 10.30 2.33
N SER A 17 0.82 11.53 1.84
CA SER A 17 -0.49 12.09 1.50
C SER A 17 -1.04 11.43 0.23
N GLU A 18 -2.33 11.58 -0.03
CA GLU A 18 -2.97 11.15 -1.28
C GLU A 18 -2.29 11.75 -2.52
N ARG A 19 -1.86 13.00 -2.44
CA ARG A 19 -1.09 13.67 -3.50
C ARG A 19 0.24 12.96 -3.75
N GLU A 20 0.96 12.60 -2.69
CA GLU A 20 2.26 11.93 -2.79
C GLU A 20 2.12 10.47 -3.22
N VAL A 21 1.06 9.79 -2.78
CA VAL A 21 0.70 8.46 -3.33
C VAL A 21 0.49 8.58 -4.84
N GLN A 22 -0.21 9.60 -5.32
CA GLN A 22 -0.39 9.81 -6.75
C GLN A 22 0.93 10.10 -7.47
N GLN A 23 1.79 10.97 -6.92
CA GLN A 23 3.12 11.25 -7.46
C GLN A 23 3.96 9.96 -7.59
N LEU A 24 3.95 9.09 -6.57
CA LEU A 24 4.62 7.80 -6.62
C LEU A 24 4.05 6.89 -7.71
N LEU A 25 2.73 6.80 -7.82
CA LEU A 25 2.09 5.96 -8.83
C LEU A 25 2.38 6.44 -10.26
N ASP A 26 2.59 7.74 -10.45
CA ASP A 26 2.87 8.35 -11.74
C ASP A 26 4.31 8.16 -12.23
N GLN A 27 5.23 7.72 -11.36
CA GLN A 27 6.58 7.28 -11.76
C GLN A 27 6.56 5.94 -12.53
N PHE A 28 5.47 5.18 -12.45
CA PHE A 28 5.36 3.87 -13.10
C PHE A 28 4.55 3.97 -14.40
N GLU A 29 5.26 3.94 -15.53
CA GLU A 29 4.67 3.84 -16.88
C GLU A 29 4.30 2.40 -17.26
N ASP A 30 5.10 1.43 -16.80
CA ASP A 30 4.85 0.01 -17.05
C ASP A 30 3.65 -0.52 -16.25
N THR A 31 2.81 -1.33 -16.90
CA THR A 31 1.56 -1.83 -16.30
C THR A 31 1.83 -2.77 -15.13
N GLU A 32 2.84 -3.64 -15.23
CA GLU A 32 3.19 -4.59 -14.15
C GLU A 32 3.70 -3.82 -12.92
N GLN A 33 4.60 -2.85 -13.12
CA GLN A 33 5.12 -2.01 -12.05
C GLN A 33 4.00 -1.18 -11.39
N ARG A 34 3.10 -0.59 -12.20
CA ARG A 34 1.98 0.21 -11.70
C ARG A 34 0.95 -0.63 -10.94
N ILE A 35 0.71 -1.88 -11.35
CA ILE A 35 -0.10 -2.83 -10.57
C ILE A 35 0.60 -3.11 -9.23
N ALA A 36 1.90 -3.44 -9.25
CA ALA A 36 2.65 -3.78 -8.04
C ALA A 36 2.65 -2.63 -7.00
N ALA A 37 2.86 -1.39 -7.45
CA ALA A 37 2.82 -0.21 -6.59
C ALA A 37 1.41 0.05 -6.02
N GLN A 38 0.36 -0.07 -6.84
CA GLN A 38 -1.03 0.09 -6.38
C GLN A 38 -1.43 -1.01 -5.38
N LEU A 39 -1.03 -2.25 -5.60
CA LEU A 39 -1.25 -3.35 -4.67
C LEU A 39 -0.60 -3.04 -3.30
N ALA A 40 0.62 -2.51 -3.28
CA ALA A 40 1.30 -2.13 -2.05
C ALA A 40 0.59 -0.99 -1.29
N VAL A 41 0.29 0.13 -1.97
CA VAL A 41 -0.17 1.38 -1.33
C VAL A 41 -1.70 1.50 -1.21
N ARG A 42 -2.47 0.79 -2.05
CA ARG A 42 -3.94 0.83 -2.03
C ARG A 42 -4.60 -0.43 -1.46
N CYS A 43 -3.86 -1.54 -1.36
CA CYS A 43 -4.38 -2.80 -0.80
C CYS A 43 -3.60 -3.30 0.44
N GLY A 44 -2.58 -2.56 0.88
CA GLY A 44 -1.81 -2.87 2.09
C GLY A 44 -0.95 -4.14 2.01
N LEU A 45 -0.60 -4.57 0.79
CA LEU A 45 0.12 -5.83 0.56
C LEU A 45 1.59 -5.74 0.95
N ARG A 46 2.11 -6.80 1.57
CA ARG A 46 3.54 -7.03 1.80
C ARG A 46 4.21 -7.37 0.48
N SER A 47 5.53 -7.19 0.38
CA SER A 47 6.27 -7.49 -0.85
C SER A 47 6.09 -8.92 -1.36
N ALA A 48 5.92 -9.92 -0.48
CA ALA A 48 5.67 -11.28 -0.92
C ALA A 48 4.23 -11.43 -1.45
N GLU A 49 3.25 -10.90 -0.73
CA GLU A 49 1.84 -10.97 -1.12
C GLU A 49 1.58 -10.29 -2.47
N VAL A 50 2.27 -9.17 -2.79
CA VAL A 50 2.20 -8.52 -4.11
C VAL A 50 2.58 -9.47 -5.24
N LEU A 51 3.62 -10.30 -5.03
CA LEU A 51 4.14 -11.23 -6.02
C LEU A 51 3.30 -12.52 -6.14
N ASP A 52 2.39 -12.74 -5.19
CA ASP A 52 1.48 -13.89 -5.18
C ASP A 52 0.09 -13.52 -5.76
N VAL A 53 -0.15 -12.26 -6.15
CA VAL A 53 -1.45 -11.83 -6.71
C VAL A 53 -1.63 -12.36 -8.13
N ALA A 54 -2.71 -13.12 -8.34
CA ALA A 54 -3.16 -13.64 -9.63
C ALA A 54 -4.56 -13.10 -9.97
N PRO A 55 -4.98 -13.09 -11.25
CA PRO A 55 -6.30 -12.63 -11.68
C PRO A 55 -7.47 -13.28 -10.95
N GLU A 56 -7.39 -14.59 -10.68
CA GLU A 56 -8.46 -15.30 -9.96
C GLU A 56 -8.63 -14.89 -8.50
N HIS A 57 -7.66 -14.17 -7.93
CA HIS A 57 -7.75 -13.65 -6.57
C HIS A 57 -8.67 -12.44 -6.46
N VAL A 58 -9.04 -11.81 -7.59
CA VAL A 58 -9.95 -10.66 -7.62
C VAL A 58 -11.39 -11.17 -7.69
N VAL A 59 -12.12 -11.05 -6.58
CA VAL A 59 -13.46 -11.63 -6.40
C VAL A 59 -14.48 -10.56 -6.05
N ASP A 60 -15.72 -10.76 -6.49
CA ASP A 60 -16.84 -9.91 -6.06
C ASP A 60 -17.57 -10.60 -4.90
N THR A 61 -17.73 -9.90 -3.79
CA THR A 61 -18.40 -10.37 -2.57
C THR A 61 -19.54 -9.41 -2.19
N ASP A 62 -20.30 -9.74 -1.15
CA ASP A 62 -21.31 -8.83 -0.60
C ASP A 62 -20.72 -7.53 -0.04
N ALA A 63 -19.41 -7.50 0.25
CA ALA A 63 -18.67 -6.31 0.69
C ALA A 63 -18.11 -5.48 -0.48
N GLY A 64 -18.33 -5.90 -1.73
CA GLY A 64 -17.78 -5.29 -2.94
C GLY A 64 -16.67 -6.13 -3.57
N THR A 65 -15.91 -5.52 -4.48
CA THR A 65 -14.76 -6.20 -5.11
C THR A 65 -13.60 -6.28 -4.11
N MET A 66 -13.19 -7.50 -3.80
CA MET A 66 -12.16 -7.83 -2.84
C MET A 66 -11.00 -8.54 -3.52
N LEU A 67 -9.83 -8.45 -2.92
CA LEU A 67 -8.66 -9.23 -3.27
C LEU A 67 -8.40 -10.28 -2.19
N ARG A 68 -8.42 -11.55 -2.59
CA ARG A 68 -8.04 -12.67 -1.73
C ARG A 68 -6.52 -12.77 -1.64
N VAL A 69 -6.01 -12.76 -0.42
CA VAL A 69 -4.58 -12.90 -0.14
C VAL A 69 -4.41 -14.23 0.58
N TRP A 70 -3.90 -15.20 -0.15
CA TRP A 70 -3.68 -16.55 0.37
C TRP A 70 -2.42 -16.62 1.22
N SER A 71 -2.42 -17.53 2.19
CA SER A 71 -1.25 -17.81 3.01
C SER A 71 -0.12 -18.37 2.15
N SER A 72 1.04 -17.72 2.17
CA SER A 72 2.30 -18.30 1.70
C SER A 72 3.09 -18.88 2.88
N ALA A 73 4.16 -19.64 2.63
CA ALA A 73 5.01 -20.21 3.69
C ALA A 73 5.62 -19.19 4.69
N LYS A 74 5.42 -17.88 4.46
CA LYS A 74 5.87 -16.76 5.31
C LYS A 74 4.72 -15.89 5.85
N THR A 75 3.48 -16.15 5.44
CA THR A 75 2.30 -15.32 5.73
C THR A 75 1.24 -16.26 6.30
N ASP A 76 1.07 -16.24 7.62
CA ASP A 76 0.45 -17.35 8.35
C ASP A 76 -1.09 -17.45 8.16
N LYS A 77 -1.74 -16.48 7.50
CA LYS A 77 -3.21 -16.41 7.42
C LYS A 77 -3.75 -15.85 6.10
N TYR A 78 -4.84 -16.47 5.65
CA TYR A 78 -5.72 -15.95 4.62
C TYR A 78 -6.37 -14.64 5.09
N ARG A 79 -6.50 -13.67 4.17
CA ARG A 79 -7.29 -12.45 4.37
C ARG A 79 -7.89 -11.97 3.07
N GLU A 80 -8.93 -11.14 3.18
CA GLU A 80 -9.48 -10.39 2.05
C GLU A 80 -9.26 -8.90 2.32
N THR A 81 -8.82 -8.16 1.31
CA THR A 81 -8.62 -6.70 1.40
C THR A 81 -9.38 -6.02 0.25
N PRO A 82 -9.99 -4.84 0.47
CA PRO A 82 -10.63 -4.11 -0.61
C PRO A 82 -9.58 -3.72 -1.67
N ILE A 83 -9.99 -3.78 -2.93
CA ILE A 83 -9.16 -3.42 -4.08
C ILE A 83 -9.84 -2.30 -4.88
N PRO A 84 -9.12 -1.25 -5.29
CA PRO A 84 -9.70 -0.21 -6.13
C PRO A 84 -10.26 -0.78 -7.44
N PRO A 85 -11.44 -0.34 -7.90
CA PRO A 85 -12.09 -0.88 -9.10
C PRO A 85 -11.22 -0.82 -10.37
N ASN A 86 -10.42 0.23 -10.52
CA ASN A 86 -9.50 0.37 -11.65
C ASN A 86 -8.39 -0.70 -11.61
N VAL A 87 -7.82 -0.98 -10.43
CA VAL A 87 -6.79 -2.02 -10.27
C VAL A 87 -7.38 -3.40 -10.53
N ALA A 88 -8.55 -3.69 -9.97
CA ALA A 88 -9.27 -4.94 -10.20
C ALA A 88 -9.56 -5.16 -11.69
N THR A 89 -10.02 -4.13 -12.40
CA THR A 89 -10.28 -4.18 -13.84
C THR A 89 -9.00 -4.43 -14.65
N THR A 90 -7.91 -3.75 -14.31
CA THR A 90 -6.61 -3.94 -14.97
C THR A 90 -6.10 -5.37 -14.77
N ILE A 91 -6.16 -5.91 -13.55
CA ILE A 91 -5.72 -7.28 -13.24
C ILE A 91 -6.56 -8.32 -14.01
N ARG A 92 -7.89 -8.16 -14.04
CA ARG A 92 -8.77 -9.04 -14.83
C ARG A 92 -8.44 -8.96 -16.33
N THR A 93 -8.25 -7.76 -16.85
CA THR A 93 -7.84 -7.54 -18.24
C THR A 93 -6.51 -8.23 -18.55
N VAL A 94 -5.50 -8.09 -17.68
CA VAL A 94 -4.21 -8.78 -17.84
C VAL A 94 -4.43 -10.29 -17.87
N GLY A 95 -5.27 -10.84 -17.00
CA GLY A 95 -5.63 -12.25 -16.97
C GLY A 95 -6.31 -12.74 -18.26
N ASP A 96 -7.23 -11.96 -18.82
CA ASP A 96 -7.99 -12.31 -20.02
C ASP A 96 -7.15 -12.27 -21.30
N VAL A 97 -6.21 -11.32 -21.38
CA VAL A 97 -5.39 -11.11 -22.60
C VAL A 97 -4.09 -11.90 -22.61
N ARG A 98 -3.57 -12.31 -21.43
CA ARG A 98 -2.35 -13.10 -21.35
C ARG A 98 -2.62 -14.55 -21.72
N GLY A 99 -1.66 -15.18 -22.39
CA GLY A 99 -1.70 -16.63 -22.66
C GLY A 99 -1.35 -17.52 -21.46
N ALA A 100 -1.49 -17.00 -20.24
CA ALA A 100 -1.11 -17.66 -18.99
C ALA A 100 -2.35 -18.02 -18.13
N PRO A 101 -2.32 -19.14 -17.38
CA PRO A 101 -3.40 -19.56 -16.49
C PRO A 101 -3.86 -18.48 -15.49
N SER A 102 -5.09 -18.54 -14.98
CA SER A 102 -5.65 -17.52 -14.07
C SER A 102 -5.04 -17.47 -12.67
N ASP A 103 -4.33 -18.53 -12.27
CA ASP A 103 -3.60 -18.68 -11.00
C ASP A 103 -2.15 -18.20 -11.08
N GLU A 104 -1.65 -17.88 -12.28
CA GLU A 104 -0.31 -17.34 -12.45
C GLU A 104 -0.23 -15.89 -11.94
N PRO A 105 0.81 -15.48 -11.19
CA PRO A 105 0.92 -14.11 -10.71
C PRO A 105 0.95 -13.06 -11.83
N VAL A 106 0.35 -11.89 -11.60
CA VAL A 106 0.43 -10.75 -12.55
C VAL A 106 1.75 -9.97 -12.43
N VAL A 107 2.49 -10.16 -11.34
CA VAL A 107 3.82 -9.60 -11.11
C VAL A 107 4.83 -10.73 -11.02
N GLY A 108 5.60 -10.93 -12.09
CA GLY A 108 6.51 -12.07 -12.30
C GLY A 108 7.97 -11.81 -11.92
N VAL A 109 8.22 -10.95 -10.92
CA VAL A 109 9.59 -10.55 -10.54
C VAL A 109 9.98 -10.98 -9.13
N SER A 110 11.28 -10.87 -8.80
CA SER A 110 11.76 -11.14 -7.45
C SER A 110 11.38 -10.03 -6.47
N THR A 111 11.29 -10.35 -5.18
CA THR A 111 11.12 -9.34 -4.11
C THR A 111 12.19 -8.24 -4.16
N ARG A 112 13.42 -8.58 -4.56
CA ARG A 112 14.51 -7.61 -4.70
C ARG A 112 14.25 -6.65 -5.87
N THR A 113 13.71 -7.15 -6.98
CA THR A 113 13.34 -6.34 -8.15
C THR A 113 12.20 -5.40 -7.80
N LEU A 114 11.14 -5.90 -7.16
CA LEU A 114 10.02 -5.08 -6.69
C LEU A 114 10.50 -3.94 -5.78
N ARG A 115 11.33 -4.25 -4.78
CA ARG A 115 11.87 -3.22 -3.86
C ARG A 115 12.76 -2.22 -4.58
N ARG A 116 13.49 -2.66 -5.61
CA ARG A 116 14.29 -1.77 -6.45
C ARG A 116 13.40 -0.81 -7.24
N TRP A 117 12.32 -1.28 -7.86
CA TRP A 117 11.37 -0.41 -8.55
C TRP A 117 10.84 0.72 -7.66
N ILE A 118 10.48 0.40 -6.42
CA ILE A 118 10.05 1.43 -5.45
C ILE A 118 11.21 2.37 -5.11
N ALA A 119 12.40 1.84 -4.83
CA ALA A 119 13.56 2.65 -4.47
C ALA A 119 13.98 3.61 -5.59
N ASP A 120 13.98 3.13 -6.83
CA ASP A 120 14.31 3.92 -8.02
C ASP A 120 13.27 5.06 -8.18
N ALA A 121 11.97 4.73 -8.14
CA ALA A 121 10.89 5.73 -8.23
C ALA A 121 10.95 6.80 -7.11
N THR A 122 11.29 6.40 -5.88
CA THR A 122 11.44 7.34 -4.77
C THR A 122 12.72 8.18 -4.89
N SER A 123 13.78 7.63 -5.50
CA SER A 123 15.00 8.39 -5.80
C SER A 123 14.72 9.45 -6.86
N ASP A 124 13.97 9.10 -7.90
CA ASP A 124 13.57 10.05 -8.95
C ASP A 124 12.70 11.17 -8.35
N LEU A 125 11.76 10.83 -7.47
CA LEU A 125 10.93 11.83 -6.77
C LEU A 125 11.74 12.72 -5.82
N LEU A 126 12.76 12.17 -5.16
CA LEU A 126 13.67 12.98 -4.34
C LEU A 126 14.35 14.05 -5.21
N ASP A 127 14.87 13.66 -6.37
CA ASP A 127 15.55 14.57 -7.30
C ASP A 127 14.58 15.59 -7.92
N GLU A 128 13.34 15.18 -8.21
CA GLU A 128 12.31 16.04 -8.81
C GLU A 128 11.70 17.06 -7.83
N THR A 129 11.46 16.67 -6.57
CA THR A 129 10.73 17.50 -5.61
C THR A 129 11.63 18.16 -4.56
N ASP A 130 12.90 17.78 -4.47
CA ASP A 130 13.84 18.22 -3.43
C ASP A 130 13.26 17.99 -2.00
N ASP A 131 12.44 16.94 -1.84
CA ASP A 131 11.85 16.57 -0.55
C ASP A 131 12.64 15.37 0.01
N PRO A 132 13.46 15.56 1.07
CA PRO A 132 14.29 14.51 1.62
C PRO A 132 13.49 13.34 2.21
N GLY A 133 12.19 13.49 2.45
CA GLY A 133 11.36 12.41 2.97
C GLY A 133 11.27 11.20 2.04
N TRP A 134 11.40 11.41 0.73
CA TRP A 134 11.37 10.33 -0.28
C TRP A 134 12.47 9.29 -0.09
N GLN A 135 13.63 9.67 0.46
CA GLN A 135 14.75 8.75 0.69
C GLN A 135 14.42 7.62 1.69
N TYR A 136 13.37 7.81 2.50
CA TYR A 136 12.95 6.87 3.54
C TYR A 136 11.77 6.00 3.12
N VAL A 137 11.16 6.25 1.95
CA VAL A 137 9.95 5.55 1.51
C VAL A 137 10.28 4.15 1.02
N GLY A 138 9.74 3.13 1.69
CA GLY A 138 9.82 1.74 1.24
C GLY A 138 8.48 1.01 1.27
N MET A 139 8.50 -0.27 0.91
CA MET A 139 7.32 -1.15 0.89
C MET A 139 6.56 -1.19 2.22
N HIS A 140 7.27 -1.07 3.34
CA HIS A 140 6.65 -1.03 4.66
C HIS A 140 5.85 0.27 4.88
N ASP A 141 6.38 1.39 4.39
CA ASP A 141 5.75 2.71 4.48
C ASP A 141 4.53 2.82 3.55
N LEU A 142 4.52 2.12 2.42
CA LEU A 142 3.32 2.02 1.57
C LEU A 142 2.17 1.31 2.29
N ARG A 143 2.46 0.19 2.97
CA ARG A 143 1.46 -0.50 3.81
C ARG A 143 1.04 0.36 5.01
N ARG A 144 1.96 1.11 5.61
CA ARG A 144 1.65 2.04 6.70
C ARG A 144 0.72 3.17 6.23
N THR A 145 1.04 3.76 5.08
CA THR A 145 0.23 4.78 4.42
C THR A 145 -1.19 4.27 4.16
N TRP A 146 -1.33 3.06 3.60
CA TRP A 146 -2.64 2.43 3.40
C TRP A 146 -3.47 2.36 4.69
N ALA A 147 -2.91 1.78 5.76
CA ALA A 147 -3.60 1.62 7.04
C ALA A 147 -4.05 2.97 7.63
N THR A 148 -3.15 3.95 7.64
CA THR A 148 -3.43 5.28 8.19
C THR A 148 -4.42 6.06 7.34
N SER A 149 -4.43 5.87 6.01
CA SER A 149 -5.42 6.49 5.11
C SER A 149 -6.85 6.02 5.42
N LEU A 150 -7.04 4.71 5.64
CA LEU A 150 -8.34 4.13 6.01
C LEU A 150 -8.82 4.62 7.38
N ARG A 151 -7.93 4.62 8.38
CA ARG A 151 -8.25 5.20 9.70
C ARG A 151 -8.64 6.67 9.59
N SER A 152 -7.97 7.42 8.72
CA SER A 152 -8.25 8.83 8.50
C SER A 152 -9.55 9.07 7.74
N ALA A 153 -10.10 8.06 7.08
CA ALA A 153 -11.44 8.07 6.49
C ALA A 153 -12.51 7.54 7.45
N ASP A 154 -12.21 7.46 8.76
CA ASP A 154 -13.10 6.92 9.81
C ASP A 154 -13.56 5.48 9.56
N VAL A 155 -12.75 4.67 8.86
CA VAL A 155 -12.97 3.22 8.78
C VAL A 155 -12.71 2.60 10.15
N ASP A 156 -13.60 1.72 10.58
CA ASP A 156 -13.50 1.01 11.85
C ASP A 156 -12.15 0.27 11.97
N ALA A 157 -11.46 0.46 13.10
CA ALA A 157 -10.11 -0.05 13.30
C ALA A 157 -10.04 -1.58 13.29
N MET A 158 -11.09 -2.28 13.75
CA MET A 158 -11.15 -3.74 13.69
C MET A 158 -11.27 -4.22 12.25
N VAL A 159 -12.07 -3.54 11.43
CA VAL A 159 -12.20 -3.84 10.00
C VAL A 159 -10.87 -3.62 9.27
N VAL A 160 -10.15 -2.55 9.59
CA VAL A 160 -8.80 -2.34 9.04
C VAL A 160 -7.86 -3.46 9.49
N CYS A 161 -7.93 -3.90 10.76
CA CYS A 161 -7.14 -5.02 11.27
C CYS A 161 -7.39 -6.31 10.47
N ASP A 162 -8.65 -6.64 10.21
CA ASP A 162 -9.06 -7.80 9.43
C ASP A 162 -8.51 -7.71 8.00
N TRP A 163 -8.71 -6.58 7.32
CA TRP A 163 -8.25 -6.39 5.96
C TRP A 163 -6.74 -6.49 5.81
N GLY A 164 -5.96 -5.95 6.75
CA GLY A 164 -4.50 -6.04 6.67
C GLY A 164 -3.91 -7.32 7.26
N GLY A 165 -4.73 -8.20 7.83
CA GLY A 165 -4.29 -9.48 8.41
C GLY A 165 -3.37 -9.29 9.60
N TRP A 166 -3.79 -8.43 10.53
CA TRP A 166 -3.12 -8.29 11.82
C TRP A 166 -3.83 -9.15 12.86
N ASP A 167 -3.05 -9.96 13.57
CA ASP A 167 -3.56 -10.86 14.60
C ASP A 167 -3.90 -10.17 15.91
N ASP A 168 -3.39 -8.95 16.08
CA ASP A 168 -3.47 -8.23 17.34
C ASP A 168 -3.68 -6.74 17.12
N LEU A 169 -4.78 -6.25 17.71
CA LEU A 169 -5.16 -4.84 17.72
C LEU A 169 -4.12 -4.00 18.47
N GLU A 170 -3.46 -4.53 19.50
CA GLU A 170 -2.42 -3.80 20.24
C GLU A 170 -1.20 -3.54 19.35
N THR A 171 -0.75 -4.54 18.59
CA THR A 171 0.31 -4.43 17.58
C THR A 171 -0.07 -3.48 16.44
N PHE A 172 -1.33 -3.49 16.00
CA PHE A 172 -1.83 -2.50 15.03
C PHE A 172 -1.79 -1.09 15.63
N LEU A 173 -2.34 -0.91 16.83
CA LEU A 173 -2.37 0.38 17.50
C LEU A 173 -0.95 0.88 17.81
N ASP A 174 -0.02 0.07 18.29
CA ASP A 174 1.35 0.50 18.57
C ASP A 174 2.16 0.84 17.32
N HIS A 175 1.91 0.18 16.19
CA HIS A 175 2.54 0.55 14.92
C HIS A 175 1.95 1.83 14.29
N TYR A 176 0.70 2.18 14.61
CA TYR A 176 -0.05 3.25 13.93
C TYR A 176 -0.59 4.36 14.87
N ARG A 177 -0.25 4.32 16.16
CA ARG A 177 -0.43 5.39 17.17
C ARG A 177 0.45 6.60 16.87
N GLY A 178 1.54 6.41 16.12
CA GLY A 178 2.41 7.48 15.63
C GLY A 178 1.76 8.19 14.45
N THR A 179 1.21 9.37 14.70
CA THR A 179 0.76 10.37 13.72
C THR A 179 -0.52 10.11 12.91
N HIS A 180 -1.34 11.16 12.82
CA HIS A 180 -2.47 11.27 11.91
C HIS A 180 -1.95 11.43 10.47
N SER A 181 -2.69 10.95 9.45
CA SER A 181 -2.35 11.21 8.03
C SER A 181 -2.19 12.72 7.75
N PRO A 182 -1.47 13.11 6.70
CA PRO A 182 -1.44 14.51 6.26
C PRO A 182 -2.85 15.09 6.08
N GLU A 183 -3.79 14.32 5.55
CA GLU A 183 -5.19 14.73 5.35
C GLU A 183 -5.90 14.97 6.68
N ALA A 184 -5.69 14.09 7.67
CA ALA A 184 -6.26 14.27 8.99
C ALA A 184 -5.66 15.50 9.70
N GLN A 185 -4.37 15.75 9.56
CA GLN A 185 -3.76 16.98 10.09
C GLN A 185 -4.31 18.23 9.40
N LEU A 186 -4.49 18.21 8.09
CA LEU A 186 -5.10 19.31 7.34
C LEU A 186 -6.51 19.63 7.88
N ARG A 187 -7.36 18.62 8.05
CA ARG A 187 -8.71 18.80 8.61
C ARG A 187 -8.71 19.38 10.03
N GLU A 188 -7.74 19.02 10.86
CA GLU A 188 -7.62 19.60 12.21
C GLU A 188 -7.08 21.04 12.16
N ARG A 189 -6.15 21.35 11.25
CA ARG A 189 -5.62 22.71 11.06
C ARG A 189 -6.72 23.67 10.62
N GLU A 190 -7.58 23.26 9.68
CA GLU A 190 -8.69 24.07 9.18
C GLU A 190 -9.70 24.47 10.26
N LYS A 191 -9.71 23.79 11.42
CA LYS A 191 -10.57 24.16 12.57
C LYS A 191 -10.03 25.33 13.39
N VAL A 192 -8.77 25.72 13.17
CA VAL A 192 -8.06 26.71 13.97
C VAL A 192 -7.79 27.92 13.08
N GLU A 193 -8.52 29.02 13.29
CA GLU A 193 -8.52 30.18 12.36
C GLU A 193 -7.16 30.85 12.10
N TRP A 194 -6.16 30.61 12.96
CA TRP A 194 -4.81 31.17 12.82
C TRP A 194 -3.79 30.22 12.17
N LEU A 195 -4.19 28.98 11.85
CA LEU A 195 -3.38 27.97 11.17
C LEU A 195 -3.69 27.88 9.67
#